data_AF-A0A4P8EER8-F1
#
_entry.id   AF-A0A4P8EER8-F1
#
_cell.length_a   1.000
_cell.length_b   1.000
_cell.length_c   1.000
_cell.angle_alpha   90.00
_cell.angle_beta   90.00
_cell.angle_gamma   90.00
#
_symmetry.space_group_name_H-M   'P 1'
#
loop_
_entity.id
_entity.type
_entity.pdbx_description
1 polymer ?
#
loop_
_entity_poly.entity_id
_entity_poly.type
_entity_poly.pdbx_seq_one_letter_code
_entity_poly.pdbx_strand_id
1 'polypeptide(L)'
;MTHTQSAIERLETTAKDTAAAIRAGDFVAMAELAQRAESALDDLDPQTDAARLTALRDLAGRNALALQAAAKGIRAARRRLLEVTTVRAGVQTYDNTGKTQKIGGPAGTLKARF
;
A
#
# COMPACT_ATOMS: atom_id res chain seq x y z
N MET A 1 37.49 1.90 -5.96
CA MET A 1 37.59 2.32 -4.55
C MET A 1 36.19 2.29 -3.98
N THR A 2 35.89 1.29 -3.15
CA THR A 2 34.59 1.11 -2.51
C THR A 2 34.40 2.22 -1.49
N HIS A 3 33.56 3.22 -1.78
CA HIS A 3 33.09 4.16 -0.77
C HIS A 3 32.31 3.36 0.27
N THR A 4 32.87 3.19 1.47
CA THR A 4 32.12 2.67 2.61
C THR A 4 31.04 3.69 2.94
N GLN A 5 29.82 3.45 2.46
CA GLN A 5 28.68 4.32 2.68
C GLN A 5 28.38 4.41 4.17
N SER A 6 28.26 5.62 4.70
CA SER A 6 27.96 5.86 6.12
C SER A 6 26.55 5.35 6.48
N ALA A 7 26.33 5.03 7.75
CA ALA A 7 25.02 4.56 8.24
C ALA A 7 23.89 5.54 7.91
N ILE A 8 24.15 6.85 8.08
CA ILE A 8 23.19 7.90 7.75
C ILE A 8 22.84 7.96 6.25
N GLU A 9 23.82 7.73 5.37
CA GLU A 9 23.56 7.67 3.93
C GLU A 9 22.73 6.42 3.56
N ARG A 10 22.96 5.28 4.24
CA ARG A 10 22.14 4.08 4.05
C ARG A 10 20.70 4.31 4.48
N LEU A 11 20.47 5.03 5.59
CA LEU A 11 19.14 5.42 6.03
C LEU A 11 18.45 6.35 5.04
N GLU A 12 19.16 7.36 4.54
CA GLU A 12 18.64 8.28 3.53
C GLU A 12 18.27 7.55 2.23
N THR A 13 19.11 6.63 1.76
CA THR A 13 18.81 5.79 0.59
C THR A 13 17.59 4.92 0.84
N THR A 14 17.54 4.22 1.98
CA THR A 14 16.41 3.34 2.31
C THR A 14 15.10 4.10 2.44
N ALA A 15 15.13 5.32 2.97
CA ALA A 15 13.96 6.21 3.02
C ALA A 15 13.53 6.69 1.62
N LYS A 16 14.47 6.97 0.71
CA LYS A 16 14.15 7.30 -0.70
C LYS A 16 13.57 6.09 -1.45
N ASP A 17 14.15 4.91 -1.26
CA ASP A 17 13.68 3.65 -1.84
C ASP A 17 12.26 3.32 -1.37
N THR A 18 11.98 3.54 -0.08
CA THR A 18 10.63 3.40 0.49
C THR A 18 9.63 4.32 -0.22
N ALA A 19 9.99 5.59 -0.45
CA ALA A 19 9.14 6.53 -1.18
C ALA A 19 8.91 6.11 -2.64
N ALA A 20 9.89 5.49 -3.30
CA ALA A 20 9.75 4.96 -4.64
C ALA A 20 8.82 3.73 -4.68
N ALA A 21 9.01 2.78 -3.76
CA ALA A 21 8.21 1.57 -3.67
C ALA A 21 6.74 1.86 -3.31
N ILE A 22 6.46 2.82 -2.41
CA ILE A 22 5.08 3.27 -2.13
C ILE A 22 4.41 3.82 -3.41
N ARG A 23 5.13 4.63 -4.20
CA ARG A 23 4.60 5.19 -5.46
C ARG A 23 4.38 4.13 -6.53
N ALA A 24 5.25 3.12 -6.57
CA ALA A 24 5.11 1.98 -7.48
C ALA A 24 4.04 0.97 -7.03
N GLY A 25 3.56 1.08 -5.78
CA GLY A 25 2.67 0.08 -5.17
C GLY A 25 3.37 -1.24 -4.84
N ASP A 26 4.71 -1.24 -4.78
CA ASP A 26 5.51 -2.41 -4.42
C ASP A 26 5.60 -2.54 -2.89
N PHE A 27 4.56 -3.12 -2.32
CA PHE A 27 4.51 -3.39 -0.88
C PHE A 27 5.26 -4.66 -0.47
N VAL A 28 5.70 -5.48 -1.43
CA VAL A 28 6.49 -6.68 -1.15
C VAL A 28 7.90 -6.30 -0.72
N ALA A 29 8.49 -5.29 -1.36
CA ALA A 29 9.80 -4.74 -1.00
C ALA A 29 9.85 -4.09 0.40
N MET A 30 8.70 -3.79 1.02
CA MET A 30 8.65 -3.07 2.31
C MET A 30 9.33 -3.83 3.46
N ALA A 31 9.23 -5.16 3.48
CA ALA A 31 9.85 -5.97 4.54
C ALA A 31 11.37 -5.87 4.50
N GLU A 32 11.97 -5.97 3.30
CA GLU A 32 13.41 -5.83 3.10
C GLU A 32 13.88 -4.40 3.44
N LEU A 33 13.13 -3.39 2.99
CA LEU A 33 13.44 -1.99 3.27
C LEU A 33 13.38 -1.67 4.77
N ALA A 34 12.43 -2.25 5.50
CA ALA A 34 12.37 -2.11 6.96
C ALA A 34 13.62 -2.71 7.62
N GLN A 35 14.01 -3.93 7.25
CA GLN A 35 15.20 -4.58 7.78
C GLN A 35 16.49 -3.79 7.49
N ARG A 36 16.62 -3.24 6.28
CA ARG A 36 17.74 -2.37 5.91
C ARG A 36 17.79 -1.09 6.74
N ALA A 37 16.63 -0.51 7.04
CA ALA A 37 16.55 0.68 7.88
C ALA A 37 16.95 0.36 9.33
N GLU A 38 16.48 -0.75 9.89
CA GLU A 38 16.86 -1.22 11.24
C GLU A 38 18.36 -1.46 11.34
N SER A 39 18.95 -2.18 10.38
CA SER A 39 20.39 -2.43 10.36
C SER A 39 21.21 -1.14 10.26
N ALA A 40 20.74 -0.16 9.48
CA ALA A 40 21.43 1.13 9.36
C ALA A 40 21.21 2.04 10.59
N LEU A 41 20.16 1.84 11.37
CA LEU A 41 19.95 2.51 12.65
C LEU A 41 20.91 1.97 13.72
N ASP A 42 21.14 0.65 13.75
CA ASP A 42 22.07 0.02 14.69
C ASP A 42 23.52 0.50 14.50
N ASP A 43 23.88 0.82 13.25
CA ASP A 43 25.21 1.32 12.88
C ASP A 43 25.33 2.86 12.97
N LEU A 44 24.31 3.57 13.45
CA LEU A 44 24.28 5.03 13.43
C LEU A 44 25.24 5.63 14.47
N ASP A 45 26.13 6.50 14.02
CA ASP A 45 27.09 7.19 14.89
C ASP A 45 26.37 8.23 15.78
N PRO A 46 26.57 8.22 17.12
CA PRO A 46 26.07 9.25 18.02
C PRO A 46 26.51 10.69 17.65
N GLN A 47 27.62 10.86 16.93
CA GLN A 47 28.12 12.16 16.47
C GLN A 47 27.51 12.61 15.13
N THR A 48 26.44 11.97 14.67
CA THR A 48 25.75 12.37 13.44
C THR A 48 25.17 13.79 13.56
N ASP A 49 25.37 14.59 12.53
CA ASP A 49 24.87 15.96 12.43
C ASP A 49 23.34 16.04 12.64
N ALA A 50 22.93 16.91 13.56
CA ALA A 50 21.53 17.14 13.91
C ALA A 50 20.69 17.64 12.72
N ALA A 51 21.28 18.42 11.80
CA ALA A 51 20.57 18.88 10.61
C ALA A 51 20.22 17.71 9.68
N ARG A 52 21.16 16.77 9.46
CA ARG A 52 20.90 15.55 8.69
C ARG A 52 19.87 14.63 9.36
N LEU A 53 19.95 14.46 10.69
CA LEU A 53 18.94 13.68 11.43
C LEU A 53 17.55 14.29 11.32
N THR A 54 17.44 15.62 11.36
CA THR A 54 16.17 16.33 11.17
C THR A 54 15.61 16.10 9.77
N ALA A 55 16.44 16.26 8.74
CA ALA A 55 16.04 16.01 7.36
C ALA A 55 15.60 14.57 7.11
N LEU A 56 16.29 13.59 7.72
CA LEU A 56 15.92 12.18 7.66
C LEU A 56 14.58 11.92 8.35
N ARG A 57 14.36 12.49 9.55
CA ARG A 57 13.08 12.39 10.25
C ARG A 57 11.92 12.93 9.42
N ASP A 58 12.12 14.06 8.75
CA ASP A 58 11.09 14.67 7.90
C ASP A 58 10.81 13.84 6.64
N LEU A 59 11.84 13.17 6.08
CA LEU A 59 11.67 12.21 5.00
C LEU A 59 10.88 10.98 5.45
N ALA A 60 11.25 10.40 6.59
CA ALA A 60 10.55 9.26 7.18
C ALA A 60 9.08 9.60 7.53
N GLY A 61 8.84 10.80 8.07
CA GLY A 61 7.49 11.28 8.38
C GLY A 61 6.59 11.38 7.15
N ARG A 62 7.12 11.89 6.02
CA ARG A 62 6.39 11.90 4.74
C ARG A 62 6.05 10.50 4.25
N ASN A 63 6.98 9.55 4.39
CA ASN A 63 6.74 8.16 4.02
C ASN A 63 5.67 7.49 4.90
N ALA A 64 5.67 7.76 6.20
CA ALA A 64 4.65 7.25 7.12
C ALA A 64 3.23 7.72 6.72
N LEU A 65 3.09 9.01 6.37
CA LEU A 65 1.82 9.55 5.87
C LEU A 65 1.40 8.89 4.54
N ALA A 66 2.36 8.69 3.62
CA ALA A 66 2.10 8.04 2.35
C ALA A 66 1.66 6.57 2.51
N LEU A 67 2.30 5.81 3.41
CA LEU A 67 1.89 4.44 3.74
C LEU A 67 0.49 4.38 4.35
N GLN A 68 0.16 5.29 5.25
CA GLN A 68 -1.18 5.36 5.82
C GLN A 68 -2.23 5.64 4.74
N ALA A 69 -1.95 6.54 3.81
CA ALA A 69 -2.82 6.84 2.69
C ALA A 69 -2.98 5.63 1.75
N ALA A 70 -1.87 4.97 1.40
CA ALA A 70 -1.86 3.76 0.58
C ALA A 70 -2.69 2.64 1.24
N ALA A 71 -2.51 2.39 2.54
CA ALA A 71 -3.27 1.38 3.26
C ALA A 71 -4.78 1.67 3.28
N LYS A 72 -5.18 2.95 3.39
CA LYS A 72 -6.59 3.37 3.25
C LYS A 72 -7.10 3.09 1.83
N GLY A 73 -6.31 3.41 0.80
CA GLY A 73 -6.63 3.15 -0.60
C GLY A 73 -6.85 1.66 -0.89
N ILE A 74 -5.94 0.80 -0.43
CA ILE A 74 -6.02 -0.66 -0.61
C ILE A 74 -7.29 -1.22 0.04
N ARG A 75 -7.61 -0.77 1.27
CA ARG A 75 -8.86 -1.19 1.95
C ARG A 75 -10.10 -0.76 1.19
N ALA A 76 -10.12 0.47 0.65
CA ALA A 76 -11.24 0.96 -0.15
C ALA A 76 -11.39 0.16 -1.46
N ALA A 77 -10.30 -0.12 -2.16
CA ALA A 77 -10.29 -0.95 -3.36
C ALA A 77 -10.79 -2.37 -3.08
N ARG A 78 -10.31 -3.00 -1.99
CA ARG A 78 -10.79 -4.31 -1.54
C ARG A 78 -12.29 -4.30 -1.26
N ARG A 79 -12.80 -3.29 -0.54
CA ARG A 79 -14.24 -3.15 -0.29
C ARG A 79 -15.03 -3.04 -1.60
N ARG A 80 -14.55 -2.25 -2.55
CA ARG A 80 -15.19 -2.11 -3.86
C ARG A 80 -15.22 -3.41 -4.65
N LEU A 81 -14.14 -4.19 -4.62
CA LEU A 81 -14.10 -5.52 -5.27
C LEU A 81 -15.07 -6.50 -4.62
N LEU A 82 -15.20 -6.49 -3.29
CA LEU A 82 -16.17 -7.31 -2.56
C LEU A 82 -17.62 -6.93 -2.93
N GLU A 83 -17.94 -5.65 -3.04
CA GLU A 83 -19.26 -5.20 -3.50
C GLU A 83 -19.57 -5.72 -4.91
N VAL A 84 -18.64 -5.53 -5.86
CA VAL A 84 -18.81 -5.97 -7.25
C VAL A 84 -18.97 -7.48 -7.36
N THR A 85 -18.17 -8.25 -6.62
CA THR A 85 -18.25 -9.71 -6.60
C THR A 85 -19.54 -10.21 -5.93
N THR A 86 -20.00 -9.56 -4.86
CA THR A 86 -21.27 -9.88 -4.19
C THR A 86 -22.47 -9.62 -5.10
N VAL A 87 -22.47 -8.50 -5.83
CA VAL A 87 -23.52 -8.19 -6.83
C VAL A 87 -23.52 -9.22 -7.97
N ARG A 88 -22.34 -9.67 -8.42
CA ARG A 88 -22.23 -10.74 -9.43
C ARG A 88 -22.67 -12.11 -8.91
N ALA A 89 -22.52 -12.39 -7.61
CA ALA A 89 -22.95 -13.64 -6.97
C ALA A 89 -24.49 -13.76 -6.82
N GLY A 90 -25.24 -12.72 -7.19
CA GLY A 90 -26.69 -12.70 -7.23
C GLY A 90 -27.25 -11.55 -6.42
N VAL A 91 -28.05 -10.71 -7.07
CA VAL A 91 -28.86 -9.70 -6.40
C VAL A 91 -29.95 -10.45 -5.62
N GLN A 92 -29.90 -10.38 -4.29
CA GLN A 92 -31.04 -10.78 -3.47
C GLN A 92 -32.13 -9.71 -3.61
N THR A 93 -33.01 -9.89 -4.58
CA THR A 93 -34.26 -9.14 -4.67
C THR A 93 -35.26 -9.75 -3.71
N TYR A 94 -35.84 -8.91 -2.87
CA TYR A 94 -37.03 -9.27 -2.11
C TYR A 94 -38.18 -9.49 -3.09
N ASP A 95 -38.89 -10.61 -2.98
CA ASP A 95 -40.15 -10.79 -3.68
C ASP A 95 -41.26 -9.92 -3.06
N ASN A 96 -42.39 -9.76 -3.76
CA ASN A 96 -43.56 -9.02 -3.27
C ASN A 96 -44.21 -9.63 -2.01
N THR A 97 -43.67 -10.73 -1.47
CA THR A 97 -44.14 -11.41 -0.26
C THR A 97 -43.16 -11.30 0.91
N GLY A 98 -42.06 -10.54 0.76
CA GLY A 98 -41.08 -10.29 1.82
C GLY A 98 -40.09 -11.43 2.06
N LYS A 99 -40.02 -12.43 1.17
CA LYS A 99 -39.03 -13.52 1.26
C LYS A 99 -37.81 -13.23 0.39
N THR A 100 -36.64 -13.53 0.92
CA THR A 100 -35.35 -13.31 0.24
C THR A 100 -35.09 -14.48 -0.71
N GLN A 101 -35.13 -14.24 -2.04
CA GLN A 101 -34.70 -15.22 -3.04
C GLN A 101 -33.32 -14.84 -3.60
N LYS A 102 -32.42 -15.82 -3.68
CA LYS A 102 -31.19 -15.71 -4.47
C LYS A 102 -31.55 -15.87 -5.95
N ILE A 103 -31.66 -14.77 -6.68
CA ILE A 103 -31.69 -14.83 -8.15
C ILE A 103 -30.24 -14.92 -8.62
N GLY A 104 -29.84 -16.10 -9.11
CA GLY A 104 -28.56 -16.27 -9.80
C GLY A 104 -28.43 -15.28 -10.95
N GLY A 105 -27.23 -14.71 -11.15
CA GLY A 105 -26.98 -13.65 -12.12
C GLY A 105 -27.54 -13.96 -13.52
N PRO A 106 -27.95 -12.93 -14.28
CA PRO A 106 -28.68 -13.14 -15.52
C PRO A 106 -27.83 -13.92 -16.52
N ALA A 107 -28.31 -15.09 -16.94
CA ALA A 107 -27.92 -15.73 -18.19
C ALA A 107 -28.51 -14.93 -19.37
N GLY A 108 -28.08 -13.68 -19.51
CA GLY A 108 -28.52 -12.77 -20.56
C GLY A 108 -27.50 -12.76 -21.68
N THR A 109 -27.72 -13.55 -22.73
CA THR A 109 -27.02 -13.37 -24.01
C THR A 109 -27.36 -11.98 -24.54
N LEU A 110 -26.36 -11.10 -24.63
CA LEU A 110 -26.48 -9.80 -25.30
C LEU A 110 -26.84 -10.03 -26.77
N LYS A 111 -28.12 -9.83 -27.14
CA LYS A 111 -28.51 -9.71 -28.55
C LYS A 111 -28.13 -8.32 -29.03
N ALA A 112 -27.01 -8.24 -29.76
CA ALA A 112 -26.72 -7.09 -30.61
C ALA A 112 -27.82 -6.98 -31.68
N ARG A 113 -28.44 -5.80 -31.79
CA ARG A 113 -29.34 -5.46 -32.88
C ARG A 113 -28.49 -4.83 -33.98
N PHE A 114 -28.33 -5.55 -35.08
CA PHE A 114 -27.99 -4.96 -36.37
C PHE A 114 -29.29 -4.52 -37.05
#